data_AF-A0A0N0Y0U3-F1
#
_entry.id   AF-A0A0N0Y0U3-F1
#
_cell.length_a   1.000
_cell.length_b   1.000
_cell.length_c   1.000
_cell.angle_alpha   90.00
_cell.angle_beta   90.00
_cell.angle_gamma   90.00
#
_symmetry.space_group_name_H-M   'P 1'
#
loop_
_entity.id
_entity.type
_entity.pdbx_description
1 polymer ?
#
loop_
_entity_poly.entity_id
_entity_poly.type
_entity_poly.pdbx_seq_one_letter_code
_entity_poly.pdbx_strand_id
1 'polypeptide(L)'
;ANKAERRKALRIAYGDSMGRGKWVDLDRIDGEAVEIAEKDPGQAIRYYWNIPDAGSGSWLDGEKWDARARPREVPDGTAIVMALDGSDVDDWTAIRCETEDGYQFTPTYGDDKLPCVWNPADHDGQVPRLEVRAAFDEVMTRFTVIRAYLDPPYWETEADEFSAQYGEKRVIRWE
;
A
#
# COMPACT_ATOMS: atom_id res chain seq x y z
N ALA A 1 27.68 -11.63 15.42
CA ALA A 1 28.70 -11.92 14.40
C ALA A 1 29.95 -11.10 14.67
N ASN A 2 31.14 -11.70 14.55
CA ASN A 2 32.40 -10.96 14.66
C ASN A 2 32.63 -10.08 13.41
N LYS A 3 33.58 -9.13 13.47
CA LYS A 3 33.86 -8.19 12.36
C LYS A 3 34.18 -8.90 11.03
N ALA A 4 34.85 -10.06 11.08
CA ALA A 4 35.22 -10.80 9.88
C ALA A 4 33.99 -11.42 9.18
N GLU A 5 33.05 -11.97 9.95
CA GLU A 5 31.79 -12.51 9.43
C GLU A 5 30.91 -11.42 8.83
N ARG A 6 30.77 -10.28 9.51
CA ARG A 6 30.03 -9.13 8.99
C ARG A 6 30.61 -8.62 7.68
N ARG A 7 31.94 -8.51 7.60
CA ARG A 7 32.63 -8.10 6.36
C ARG A 7 32.40 -9.09 5.21
N LYS A 8 32.28 -10.39 5.49
CA LYS A 8 31.92 -11.39 4.47
C LYS A 8 30.51 -11.16 3.95
N ALA A 9 29.55 -10.91 4.84
CA ALA A 9 28.17 -10.63 4.47
C ALA A 9 28.02 -9.31 3.71
N LEU A 10 28.71 -8.23 4.13
CA LEU A 10 28.73 -6.96 3.41
C LEU A 10 29.33 -7.10 2.00
N ARG A 11 30.33 -7.96 1.81
CA ARG A 11 30.86 -8.23 0.46
C ARG A 11 29.83 -8.86 -0.48
N ILE A 12 28.93 -9.68 0.07
CA ILE A 12 27.85 -10.29 -0.71
C ILE A 12 26.79 -9.23 -1.04
N ALA A 13 26.39 -8.44 -0.04
CA ALA A 13 25.35 -7.41 -0.20
C ALA A 13 25.75 -6.29 -1.17
N TYR A 14 27.01 -5.82 -1.13
CA TYR A 14 27.47 -4.69 -1.93
C TYR A 14 28.24 -5.10 -3.20
N GLY A 15 28.65 -6.36 -3.33
CA GLY A 15 29.16 -6.93 -4.58
C GLY A 15 30.16 -6.05 -5.36
N ASP A 16 29.76 -5.65 -6.57
CA ASP A 16 30.59 -4.92 -7.54
C ASP A 16 30.71 -3.42 -7.29
N SER A 17 29.99 -2.89 -6.29
CA SER A 17 30.09 -1.49 -5.86
C SER A 17 31.33 -1.23 -4.99
N MET A 18 32.14 -2.26 -4.72
CA MET A 18 33.36 -2.21 -3.91
C MET A 18 34.63 -2.33 -4.78
N GLY A 19 35.73 -1.72 -4.33
CA GLY A 19 37.05 -1.85 -4.98
C GLY A 19 37.63 -0.53 -5.50
N ARG A 20 38.75 -0.62 -6.21
CA ARG A 20 39.47 0.56 -6.71
C ARG A 20 38.64 1.30 -7.76
N GLY A 21 38.35 2.58 -7.52
CA GLY A 21 37.49 3.40 -8.41
C GLY A 21 35.99 3.22 -8.18
N LYS A 22 35.60 2.53 -7.10
CA LYS A 22 34.20 2.36 -6.69
C LYS A 22 33.88 3.21 -5.46
N TRP A 23 32.60 3.36 -5.15
CA TRP A 23 32.10 4.35 -4.18
C TRP A 23 31.72 3.79 -2.81
N VAL A 24 31.78 2.47 -2.60
CA VAL A 24 31.41 1.84 -1.32
C VAL A 24 32.62 1.53 -0.44
N ASP A 25 32.63 2.12 0.76
CA ASP A 25 33.58 1.84 1.84
C ASP A 25 32.95 0.90 2.88
N LEU A 26 33.46 -0.33 2.94
CA LEU A 26 32.96 -1.35 3.86
C LEU A 26 33.29 -1.09 5.32
N ASP A 27 34.41 -0.43 5.62
CA ASP A 27 34.78 -0.16 7.01
C ASP A 27 33.91 0.98 7.57
N ARG A 28 33.54 1.97 6.74
CA ARG A 28 32.50 2.95 7.09
C ARG A 28 31.15 2.29 7.33
N ILE A 29 30.70 1.45 6.39
CA ILE A 29 29.40 0.77 6.48
C ILE A 29 29.33 -0.15 7.69
N ASP A 30 30.38 -0.94 7.98
CA ASP A 30 30.41 -1.79 9.18
C ASP A 30 30.32 -0.96 10.47
N GLY A 31 30.93 0.23 10.50
CA GLY A 31 30.84 1.15 11.63
C GLY A 31 29.42 1.66 11.86
N GLU A 32 28.77 2.17 10.82
CA GLU A 32 27.38 2.65 10.89
C GLU A 32 26.41 1.52 11.24
N ALA A 33 26.61 0.33 10.67
CA ALA A 33 25.79 -0.84 10.96
C ALA A 33 25.89 -1.27 12.42
N VAL A 34 27.08 -1.21 13.03
CA VAL A 34 27.28 -1.48 14.46
C VAL A 34 26.57 -0.44 15.32
N GLU A 35 26.68 0.85 14.98
CA GLU A 35 26.02 1.93 15.72
C GLU A 35 24.49 1.81 15.69
N ILE A 36 23.90 1.54 14.52
CA ILE A 36 22.46 1.31 14.41
C ILE A 36 22.05 0.04 15.16
N ALA A 37 22.85 -1.03 15.07
CA ALA A 37 22.53 -2.30 15.73
C ALA A 37 22.50 -2.21 17.26
N GLU A 38 23.14 -1.22 17.89
CA GLU A 38 23.00 -0.99 19.33
C GLU A 38 21.58 -0.59 19.73
N LYS A 39 20.84 0.07 18.84
CA LYS A 39 19.48 0.56 19.08
C LYS A 39 18.43 -0.32 18.43
N ASP A 40 18.64 -0.70 17.17
CA ASP A 40 17.73 -1.53 16.39
C ASP A 40 18.54 -2.50 15.50
N PRO A 41 18.86 -3.70 16.04
CA PRO A 41 19.55 -4.75 15.29
C PRO A 41 18.86 -5.10 13.98
N GLY A 42 17.52 -5.14 13.95
CA GLY A 42 16.75 -5.52 12.78
C GLY A 42 16.86 -4.50 11.65
N GLN A 43 16.88 -3.20 12.00
CA GLN A 43 17.16 -2.13 11.02
C GLN A 43 18.56 -2.27 10.42
N ALA A 44 19.58 -2.54 11.23
CA ALA A 44 20.93 -2.74 10.70
C ALA A 44 21.01 -3.96 9.76
N ILE A 45 20.36 -5.07 10.14
CA ILE A 45 20.25 -6.32 9.37
C ILE A 45 19.58 -6.08 8.01
N ARG A 46 18.41 -5.43 8.01
CA ARG A 46 17.68 -5.09 6.79
C ARG A 46 18.45 -4.14 5.90
N TYR A 47 18.99 -3.06 6.47
CA TYR A 47 19.56 -1.96 5.69
C TYR A 47 20.94 -2.27 5.12
N TYR A 48 21.84 -2.89 5.89
CA TYR A 48 23.23 -3.10 5.48
C TYR A 48 23.54 -4.51 4.96
N TRP A 49 22.78 -5.52 5.38
CA TRP A 49 22.99 -6.90 4.94
C TRP A 49 21.93 -7.43 3.99
N ASN A 50 20.91 -6.62 3.68
CA ASN A 50 19.80 -6.99 2.78
C ASN A 50 19.13 -8.31 3.18
N ILE A 51 19.08 -8.58 4.49
CA ILE A 51 18.39 -9.73 5.06
C ILE A 51 16.99 -9.26 5.46
N PRO A 52 15.92 -9.98 5.09
CA PRO A 52 14.55 -9.60 5.45
C PRO A 52 14.32 -9.83 6.94
N ASP A 53 14.68 -8.82 7.73
CA ASP A 53 14.46 -8.77 9.17
C ASP A 53 13.61 -7.53 9.50
N ALA A 54 12.70 -7.68 10.46
CA ALA A 54 11.85 -6.58 10.89
C ALA A 54 12.61 -5.77 11.96
N GLY A 55 12.69 -4.45 11.78
CA GLY A 55 13.13 -3.57 12.86
C GLY A 55 12.28 -3.79 14.12
N SER A 56 12.78 -3.33 15.26
CA SER A 56 12.14 -3.53 16.57
C SER A 56 10.73 -2.93 16.72
N GLY A 57 10.34 -2.03 15.82
CA GLY A 57 9.00 -1.43 15.77
C GLY A 57 8.06 -2.23 14.89
N SER A 58 6.96 -2.71 15.48
CA SER A 58 5.79 -3.15 14.71
C SER A 58 4.63 -2.17 14.93
N TRP A 59 4.10 -1.61 13.85
CA TRP A 59 2.87 -0.81 13.87
C TRP A 59 1.62 -1.70 13.94
N LEU A 60 1.69 -2.91 13.38
CA LEU A 60 0.58 -3.84 13.25
C LEU A 60 0.99 -5.26 13.58
N ASP A 61 0.24 -5.88 14.48
CA ASP A 61 0.41 -7.28 14.87
C ASP A 61 -0.03 -8.20 13.72
N GLY A 62 0.94 -8.93 13.14
CA GLY A 62 0.72 -9.77 11.95
C GLY A 62 -0.23 -10.93 12.19
N GLU A 63 -0.18 -11.58 13.36
CA GLU A 63 -1.10 -12.68 13.68
C GLU A 63 -2.55 -12.16 13.81
N LYS A 64 -2.72 -10.97 14.41
CA LYS A 64 -4.04 -10.32 14.48
C LYS A 64 -4.54 -9.88 13.11
N TRP A 65 -3.64 -9.44 12.24
CA TRP A 65 -3.96 -9.10 10.85
C TRP A 65 -4.44 -10.34 10.09
N ASP A 66 -3.66 -11.42 10.11
CA ASP A 66 -3.97 -12.67 9.41
C ASP A 66 -5.25 -13.30 9.94
N ALA A 67 -5.51 -13.23 11.25
CA ALA A 67 -6.73 -13.73 11.86
C ALA A 67 -8.01 -13.04 11.34
N ARG A 68 -7.89 -11.83 10.76
CA ARG A 68 -9.00 -11.09 10.12
C ARG A 68 -9.26 -11.51 8.67
N ALA A 69 -8.38 -12.30 8.05
CA ALA A 69 -8.58 -12.81 6.70
C ALA A 69 -9.68 -13.90 6.67
N ARG A 70 -10.95 -13.47 6.65
CA ARG A 70 -12.13 -14.35 6.57
C ARG A 70 -13.07 -13.85 5.48
N PRO A 71 -12.83 -14.23 4.21
CA PRO A 71 -13.65 -13.78 3.10
C PRO A 71 -15.11 -14.15 3.32
N ARG A 72 -15.99 -13.17 3.13
CA ARG A 72 -17.44 -13.34 3.07
C ARG A 72 -18.03 -12.48 1.97
N GLU A 73 -19.18 -12.90 1.48
CA GLU A 73 -20.01 -12.08 0.60
C GLU A 73 -20.65 -10.95 1.41
N VAL A 74 -20.68 -9.75 0.83
CA VAL A 74 -21.36 -8.58 1.39
C VAL A 74 -22.60 -8.35 0.55
N PRO A 75 -23.81 -8.57 1.08
CA PRO A 75 -25.04 -8.42 0.31
C PRO A 75 -25.24 -6.99 -0.19
N ASP A 76 -25.90 -6.87 -1.35
CA ASP A 76 -26.35 -5.58 -1.87
C ASP A 76 -27.22 -4.84 -0.84
N GLY A 77 -27.12 -3.51 -0.84
CA GLY A 77 -27.79 -2.64 0.11
C GLY A 77 -27.13 -2.56 1.50
N THR A 78 -26.12 -3.40 1.80
CA THR A 78 -25.37 -3.32 3.06
C THR A 78 -24.80 -1.92 3.28
N ALA A 79 -24.90 -1.43 4.52
CA ALA A 79 -24.29 -0.17 4.92
C ALA A 79 -22.77 -0.32 5.01
N ILE A 80 -22.04 0.51 4.27
CA ILE A 80 -20.58 0.47 4.21
C ILE A 80 -19.97 1.87 4.29
N VAL A 81 -18.71 1.94 4.69
CA VAL A 81 -17.83 3.06 4.35
C VAL A 81 -16.92 2.63 3.20
N MET A 82 -16.49 3.61 2.40
CA MET A 82 -15.68 3.42 1.21
C MET A 82 -14.44 4.33 1.26
N ALA A 83 -13.35 3.89 0.66
CA ALA A 83 -12.18 4.70 0.39
C ALA A 83 -11.69 4.46 -1.03
N LEU A 84 -11.23 5.50 -1.71
CA LEU A 84 -10.49 5.43 -2.97
C LEU A 84 -9.10 6.01 -2.73
N ASP A 85 -8.10 5.18 -3.00
CA ASP A 85 -6.70 5.55 -3.04
C ASP A 85 -6.26 5.53 -4.50
N GLY A 86 -5.95 6.72 -5.03
CA GLY A 86 -5.78 6.97 -6.44
C GLY A 86 -4.32 7.21 -6.83
N SER A 87 -3.88 6.51 -7.87
CA SER A 87 -2.60 6.74 -8.56
C SER A 87 -2.84 6.99 -10.06
N ASP A 88 -1.76 7.22 -10.82
CA ASP A 88 -1.83 7.51 -12.27
C ASP A 88 -0.98 6.55 -13.11
N VAL A 89 0.33 6.43 -12.88
CA VAL A 89 1.26 5.72 -13.80
C VAL A 89 2.10 4.64 -13.11
N ASP A 90 2.68 4.94 -11.94
CA ASP A 90 3.70 4.10 -11.30
C ASP A 90 3.20 3.30 -10.08
N ASP A 91 1.95 3.48 -9.68
CA ASP A 91 1.36 2.78 -8.53
C ASP A 91 -0.09 2.37 -8.81
N TRP A 92 -0.61 1.48 -7.98
CA TRP A 92 -1.93 0.90 -8.14
C TRP A 92 -3.00 1.86 -7.63
N THR A 93 -4.17 1.84 -8.26
CA THR A 93 -5.39 2.49 -7.74
C THR A 93 -6.30 1.44 -7.13
N ALA A 94 -6.94 1.75 -6.01
CA ALA A 94 -7.86 0.81 -5.36
C ALA A 94 -9.06 1.50 -4.71
N ILE A 95 -10.22 0.84 -4.79
CA ILE A 95 -11.36 1.13 -3.92
C ILE A 95 -11.42 0.05 -2.84
N ARG A 96 -11.56 0.47 -1.59
CA ARG A 96 -11.73 -0.41 -0.43
C ARG A 96 -13.00 -0.04 0.32
N CYS A 97 -13.66 -1.05 0.87
CA CYS A 97 -14.89 -0.88 1.63
C CYS A 97 -14.81 -1.58 2.99
N GLU A 98 -15.55 -1.07 3.96
CA GLU A 98 -15.70 -1.68 5.28
C GLU A 98 -17.17 -1.66 5.72
N THR A 99 -17.66 -2.79 6.22
CA THR A 99 -19.00 -2.90 6.81
C THR A 99 -19.01 -2.42 8.27
N GLU A 100 -20.19 -2.16 8.83
CA GLU A 100 -20.35 -1.70 10.22
C GLU A 100 -19.67 -2.61 11.28
N ASP A 101 -19.67 -3.92 11.05
CA ASP A 101 -19.02 -4.92 11.92
C ASP A 101 -17.51 -5.10 11.63
N GLY A 102 -16.93 -4.23 10.80
CA GLY A 102 -15.48 -4.14 10.57
C GLY A 102 -14.92 -5.13 9.55
N TYR A 103 -15.75 -5.69 8.67
CA TYR A 103 -15.25 -6.52 7.57
C TYR A 103 -14.79 -5.66 6.40
N GLN A 104 -13.48 -5.70 6.14
CA GLN A 104 -12.83 -4.96 5.06
C GLN A 104 -12.73 -5.80 3.79
N PHE A 105 -13.12 -5.24 2.65
CA PHE A 105 -13.12 -5.94 1.36
C PHE A 105 -12.84 -5.01 0.19
N THR A 106 -12.42 -5.60 -0.94
CA THR A 106 -12.38 -4.91 -2.23
C THR A 106 -13.70 -5.22 -2.91
N PRO A 107 -14.54 -4.21 -3.22
CA PRO A 107 -15.73 -4.46 -4.00
C PRO A 107 -15.35 -4.91 -5.41
N THR A 108 -16.29 -5.57 -6.08
CA THR A 108 -16.17 -5.89 -7.51
C THR A 108 -17.04 -4.97 -8.35
N TYR A 109 -16.79 -4.87 -9.66
CA TYR A 109 -17.61 -4.10 -10.59
C TYR A 109 -17.70 -4.81 -11.95
N GLY A 110 -18.68 -4.38 -12.75
CA GLY A 110 -18.97 -4.93 -14.07
C GLY A 110 -19.54 -6.34 -14.04
N ASP A 111 -19.97 -6.82 -15.21
CA ASP A 111 -20.56 -8.16 -15.36
C ASP A 111 -19.56 -9.28 -15.01
N ASP A 112 -18.28 -9.05 -15.28
CA ASP A 112 -17.18 -9.98 -14.98
C ASP A 112 -16.75 -9.96 -13.51
N LYS A 113 -17.34 -9.07 -12.68
CA LYS A 113 -17.03 -8.90 -11.26
C LYS A 113 -15.53 -8.73 -10.98
N LEU A 114 -14.88 -7.88 -11.77
CA LEU A 114 -13.47 -7.55 -11.58
C LEU A 114 -13.29 -6.82 -10.23
N PRO A 115 -12.20 -7.07 -9.49
CA PRO A 115 -11.92 -6.34 -8.26
C PRO A 115 -11.66 -4.87 -8.58
N CYS A 116 -12.13 -3.95 -7.73
CA CYS A 116 -11.83 -2.51 -7.85
C CYS A 116 -10.37 -2.21 -7.45
N VAL A 117 -9.43 -2.77 -8.18
CA VAL A 117 -7.99 -2.59 -8.05
C VAL A 117 -7.41 -2.56 -9.47
N TRP A 118 -6.65 -1.53 -9.79
CA TRP A 118 -6.12 -1.29 -11.12
C TRP A 118 -4.61 -1.10 -11.05
N ASN A 119 -3.90 -1.93 -11.81
CA ASN A 119 -2.47 -1.83 -12.01
C ASN A 119 -2.22 -1.14 -13.35
N PRO A 120 -1.56 0.03 -13.40
CA PRO A 120 -1.32 0.74 -14.65
C PRO A 120 -0.67 -0.12 -15.75
N ALA A 121 0.17 -1.09 -15.37
CA ALA A 121 0.82 -1.99 -16.33
C ALA A 121 -0.17 -2.86 -17.13
N ASP A 122 -1.37 -3.10 -16.61
CA ASP A 122 -2.46 -3.83 -17.28
C ASP A 122 -3.33 -2.91 -18.17
N HIS A 123 -3.05 -1.59 -18.16
CA HIS A 123 -3.83 -0.54 -18.81
C HIS A 123 -2.94 0.47 -19.56
N ASP A 124 -2.04 -0.02 -20.42
CA ASP A 124 -1.15 0.81 -21.26
C ASP A 124 -0.25 1.80 -20.48
N GLY A 125 0.03 1.49 -19.20
CA GLY A 125 0.88 2.29 -18.32
C GLY A 125 0.15 3.43 -17.62
N GLN A 126 -1.19 3.51 -17.68
CA GLN A 126 -1.95 4.52 -16.95
C GLN A 126 -3.24 3.95 -16.36
N VAL A 127 -3.63 4.40 -15.17
CA VAL A 127 -4.88 3.99 -14.54
C VAL A 127 -6.08 4.37 -15.42
N PRO A 128 -7.01 3.44 -15.69
CA PRO A 128 -8.19 3.70 -16.51
C PRO A 128 -9.24 4.50 -15.73
N ARG A 129 -9.07 5.82 -15.62
CA ARG A 129 -9.92 6.70 -14.79
C ARG A 129 -11.42 6.56 -15.05
N LEU A 130 -11.83 6.35 -16.30
CA LEU A 130 -13.24 6.13 -16.65
C LEU A 130 -13.79 4.80 -16.11
N GLU A 131 -12.96 3.77 -16.04
CA GLU A 131 -13.33 2.48 -15.45
C GLU A 131 -13.42 2.59 -13.93
N VAL A 132 -12.51 3.33 -13.29
CA VAL A 132 -12.59 3.65 -11.86
C VAL A 132 -13.86 4.43 -11.54
N ARG A 133 -14.25 5.40 -12.38
CA ARG A 133 -15.53 6.12 -12.25
C ARG A 133 -16.72 5.17 -12.34
N ALA A 134 -16.76 4.31 -13.36
CA ALA A 134 -17.86 3.35 -13.53
C ALA A 134 -17.96 2.41 -12.32
N ALA A 135 -16.83 1.92 -11.81
CA ALA A 135 -16.77 1.11 -10.61
C ALA A 135 -17.25 1.85 -9.35
N PHE A 136 -16.84 3.11 -9.18
CA PHE A 136 -17.30 3.96 -8.08
C PHE A 136 -18.82 4.12 -8.10
N ASP A 137 -19.38 4.42 -9.27
CA ASP A 137 -20.83 4.60 -9.47
C ASP A 137 -21.61 3.30 -9.20
N GLU A 138 -21.09 2.16 -9.63
CA GLU A 138 -21.69 0.85 -9.34
C GLU A 138 -21.67 0.56 -7.84
N VAL A 139 -20.55 0.80 -7.15
CA VAL A 139 -20.44 0.58 -5.69
C VAL A 139 -21.41 1.49 -4.92
N MET A 140 -21.53 2.76 -5.33
CA MET A 140 -22.48 3.72 -4.76
C MET A 140 -23.95 3.32 -4.97
N THR A 141 -24.23 2.59 -6.04
CA THR A 141 -25.58 2.08 -6.37
C THR A 141 -25.87 0.76 -5.66
N ARG A 142 -24.90 -0.16 -5.63
CA ARG A 142 -25.05 -1.52 -5.10
C ARG A 142 -25.12 -1.54 -3.57
N PHE A 143 -24.45 -0.62 -2.90
CA PHE A 143 -24.40 -0.56 -1.44
C PHE A 143 -24.96 0.74 -0.87
N THR A 144 -25.35 0.69 0.40
CA THR A 144 -25.69 1.90 1.16
C THR A 144 -24.40 2.53 1.67
N VAL A 145 -23.66 3.22 0.80
CA VAL A 145 -22.42 3.90 1.20
C VAL A 145 -22.75 5.04 2.17
N ILE A 146 -22.28 4.99 3.41
CA ILE A 146 -22.54 6.03 4.42
C ILE A 146 -21.54 7.18 4.26
N ARG A 147 -20.28 6.86 4.01
CA ARG A 147 -19.21 7.80 3.69
C ARG A 147 -18.23 7.21 2.70
N ALA A 148 -17.69 8.04 1.83
CA ALA A 148 -16.57 7.75 0.96
C ALA A 148 -15.44 8.75 1.23
N TYR A 149 -14.22 8.27 1.42
CA TYR A 149 -13.03 9.10 1.59
C TYR A 149 -12.09 8.94 0.39
N LEU A 150 -11.68 10.05 -0.21
CA LEU A 150 -10.87 10.04 -1.42
C LEU A 150 -9.52 10.70 -1.14
N ASP A 151 -8.43 10.00 -1.47
CA ASP A 151 -7.09 10.57 -1.43
C ASP A 151 -6.93 11.57 -2.59
N PRO A 152 -6.66 12.86 -2.34
CA PRO A 152 -6.70 13.89 -3.38
C PRO A 152 -5.58 13.86 -4.43
N PRO A 153 -4.31 13.54 -4.12
CA PRO A 153 -3.22 13.70 -5.08
C PRO A 153 -3.51 13.04 -6.44
N TYR A 154 -3.49 13.84 -7.51
CA TYR A 154 -3.78 13.45 -8.90
C TYR A 154 -5.26 13.13 -9.22
N TRP A 155 -6.14 13.14 -8.23
CA TRP A 155 -7.56 12.75 -8.32
C TRP A 155 -8.51 13.86 -7.82
N GLU A 156 -8.03 15.10 -7.74
CA GLU A 156 -8.78 16.23 -7.19
C GLU A 156 -10.06 16.52 -7.99
N THR A 157 -9.98 16.40 -9.32
CA THR A 157 -11.12 16.66 -10.21
C THR A 157 -12.21 15.61 -10.00
N GLU A 158 -11.83 14.33 -10.00
CA GLU A 158 -12.73 13.22 -9.76
C GLU A 158 -13.34 13.29 -8.36
N ALA A 159 -12.55 13.64 -7.34
CA ALA A 159 -13.04 13.80 -5.98
C ALA A 159 -14.10 14.92 -5.88
N ASP A 160 -13.85 16.07 -6.50
CA ASP A 160 -14.79 17.19 -6.53
C ASP A 160 -16.06 16.82 -7.31
N GLU A 161 -15.94 16.11 -8.44
CA GLU A 161 -17.09 15.63 -9.22
C GLU A 161 -17.94 14.63 -8.44
N PHE A 162 -17.32 13.66 -7.75
CA PHE A 162 -18.06 12.65 -6.98
C PHE A 162 -18.73 13.30 -5.77
N SER A 163 -18.06 14.27 -5.15
CA SER A 163 -18.61 15.10 -4.08
C SER A 163 -19.85 15.87 -4.55
N ALA A 164 -19.77 16.51 -5.71
CA ALA A 164 -20.90 17.22 -6.31
C ALA A 164 -22.07 16.28 -6.66
N GLN A 165 -21.78 15.08 -7.17
CA GLN A 165 -22.80 14.11 -7.58
C GLN A 165 -23.50 13.43 -6.40
N TYR A 166 -22.75 12.99 -5.39
CA TYR A 166 -23.25 12.15 -4.31
C TYR A 166 -23.44 12.89 -2.98
N GLY A 167 -23.04 14.15 -2.92
CA GLY A 167 -23.20 15.05 -1.79
C GLY A 167 -21.91 15.19 -0.96
N GLU A 168 -21.54 16.45 -0.69
CA GLU A 168 -20.33 16.86 0.03
C GLU A 168 -20.20 16.31 1.46
N LYS A 169 -21.31 15.88 2.07
CA LYS A 169 -21.30 15.24 3.41
C LYS A 169 -21.04 13.74 3.37
N ARG A 170 -21.20 13.13 2.19
CA ARG A 170 -21.11 11.69 1.96
C ARG A 170 -19.78 11.34 1.30
N VAL A 171 -19.37 12.10 0.29
CA VAL A 171 -18.08 11.94 -0.37
C VAL A 171 -17.16 13.07 0.08
N ILE A 172 -16.05 12.70 0.72
CA ILE A 172 -15.16 13.61 1.42
C ILE A 172 -13.76 13.45 0.84
N ARG A 173 -13.20 14.57 0.42
CA ARG A 173 -11.79 14.70 0.07
C ARG A 173 -10.94 14.65 1.36
N TRP A 174 -9.96 13.75 1.44
CA TRP A 174 -9.14 13.58 2.63
C TRP A 174 -8.00 14.63 2.66
N GLU A 175 -8.24 15.75 3.36
CA GLU A 175 -7.31 16.88 3.50
C GLU A 175 -6.96 17.22 4.95
#